data_AF-A0A2J7R3T8-F1
#
_entry.id   AF-A0A2J7R3T8-F1
#
_cell.length_a   1.000
_cell.length_b   1.000
_cell.length_c   1.000
_cell.angle_alpha   90.00
_cell.angle_beta   90.00
_cell.angle_gamma   90.00
#
_symmetry.space_group_name_H-M   'P 1'
#
loop_
_entity.id
_entity.type
_entity.pdbx_description
1 polymer ?
#
loop_
_entity_poly.entity_id
_entity_poly.type
_entity_poly.pdbx_seq_one_letter_code
_entity_poly.pdbx_strand_id
1 'polypeptide(L)'
;MPTLTQLVQELYDPDVYQKIGLVIDLLHWLLVELKDIQIKSVPKSEFGAIMGCVHCETAAPAPNLIFQLVGNPCGTNEMRWKEVSRGHKTLYAFHGSRLDNFHSILHYGLQKHFSKNSLFGHGIYLSSELSVSLPYSPMGYGWRWSTVGREMSCVALCEVVDHPDVKYQDKESARSRSMAMDSMGGEVPDKYYVVLNSDLVKVRYLLVYNRNLPQARSEGSGSWLRWMGRHKLLTFMLCYVVLLVSVGLSSSQLAQQFYHLVLKRTGL
;
A
#
# COMPACT_ATOMS: atom_id res chain seq x y z
N MET A 1 -24.17 4.32 1.32
CA MET A 1 -23.62 4.31 2.69
C MET A 1 -22.96 5.66 2.96
N PRO A 2 -23.45 6.44 3.95
CA PRO A 2 -22.85 7.69 4.40
C PRO A 2 -21.55 7.45 5.16
N THR A 3 -20.77 8.49 5.44
CA THR A 3 -19.51 8.36 6.20
C THR A 3 -19.76 7.73 7.58
N LEU A 4 -18.76 7.05 8.15
CA LEU A 4 -18.91 6.44 9.49
C LEU A 4 -19.25 7.49 10.56
N THR A 5 -18.68 8.71 10.46
CA THR A 5 -18.99 9.81 11.39
C THR A 5 -20.45 10.21 11.33
N GLN A 6 -21.02 10.33 10.12
CA GLN A 6 -22.44 10.62 9.94
C GLN A 6 -23.32 9.48 10.45
N LEU A 7 -22.95 8.23 10.14
CA LEU A 7 -23.67 7.06 10.64
C LEU A 7 -23.73 7.03 12.17
N VAL A 8 -22.60 7.29 12.84
CA VAL A 8 -22.57 7.34 14.32
C VAL A 8 -23.47 8.43 14.88
N GLN A 9 -23.60 9.58 14.21
CA GLN A 9 -24.53 10.63 14.60
C GLN A 9 -25.99 10.23 14.39
N GLU A 10 -26.30 9.57 13.26
CA GLU A 10 -27.64 9.10 12.93
C GLU A 10 -28.12 7.97 13.85
N LEU A 11 -27.20 7.17 14.42
CA LEU A 11 -27.56 6.08 15.34
C LEU A 11 -28.27 6.54 16.63
N TYR A 12 -28.23 7.83 16.97
CA TYR A 12 -28.99 8.36 18.11
C TYR A 12 -30.47 8.64 17.80
N ASP A 13 -30.88 8.59 16.53
CA ASP A 13 -32.27 8.75 16.12
C ASP A 13 -33.05 7.44 16.36
N PRO A 14 -34.15 7.46 17.13
CA PRO A 14 -34.94 6.25 17.41
C PRO A 14 -35.51 5.57 16.15
N ASP A 15 -35.71 6.32 15.06
CA ASP A 15 -36.24 5.80 13.80
C ASP A 15 -35.13 5.44 12.78
N VAL A 16 -33.85 5.48 13.19
CA VAL A 16 -32.70 5.26 12.29
C VAL A 16 -32.77 3.92 11.55
N TYR A 17 -33.25 2.87 12.21
CA TYR A 17 -33.34 1.53 11.62
C TYR A 17 -34.36 1.49 10.47
N GLN A 18 -35.42 2.30 10.53
CA GLN A 18 -36.37 2.43 9.42
C GLN A 18 -35.74 3.13 8.20
N LYS A 19 -34.79 4.04 8.43
CA LYS A 19 -34.12 4.82 7.38
C LYS A 19 -32.97 4.07 6.71
N ILE A 20 -32.14 3.38 7.51
CA ILE A 20 -30.88 2.77 7.06
C ILE A 20 -30.64 1.34 7.59
N GLY A 21 -31.70 0.58 7.89
CA GLY A 21 -31.61 -0.78 8.48
C GLY A 21 -30.63 -1.71 7.77
N LEU A 22 -30.67 -1.79 6.43
CA LEU A 22 -29.73 -2.62 5.65
C LEU A 22 -28.25 -2.25 5.88
N VAL A 23 -27.95 -0.97 6.10
CA VAL A 23 -26.58 -0.51 6.38
C VAL A 23 -26.17 -0.90 7.79
N ILE A 24 -27.10 -0.81 8.75
CA ILE A 24 -26.88 -1.23 10.13
C ILE A 24 -26.64 -2.75 10.18
N ASP A 25 -27.46 -3.54 9.49
CA ASP A 25 -27.31 -5.00 9.42
C ASP A 25 -25.96 -5.39 8.79
N LEU A 26 -25.58 -4.73 7.70
CA LEU A 26 -24.28 -4.94 7.07
C LEU A 26 -23.11 -4.60 8.00
N LEU A 27 -23.20 -3.49 8.73
CA LEU A 27 -22.19 -3.09 9.69
C LEU A 27 -22.15 -4.01 10.91
N HIS A 28 -23.30 -4.49 11.38
CA HIS A 28 -23.40 -5.46 12.45
C HIS A 28 -22.71 -6.76 12.05
N TRP A 29 -23.03 -7.29 10.87
CA TRP A 29 -22.35 -8.45 10.30
C TRP A 29 -20.83 -8.22 10.23
N LEU A 30 -20.40 -7.10 9.64
CA LEU A 30 -18.98 -6.82 9.40
C LEU A 30 -18.17 -6.57 10.68
N LEU A 31 -18.72 -5.84 11.66
CA LEU A 31 -17.99 -5.34 12.82
C LEU A 31 -18.25 -6.15 14.11
N VAL A 32 -19.38 -6.85 14.20
CA VAL A 32 -19.80 -7.57 15.40
C VAL A 32 -19.79 -9.08 15.19
N GLU A 33 -20.36 -9.56 14.09
CA GLU A 33 -20.44 -11.02 13.84
C GLU A 33 -19.08 -11.60 13.42
N LEU A 34 -18.30 -10.87 12.61
CA LEU A 34 -16.95 -11.25 12.19
C LEU A 34 -15.90 -10.97 13.29
N LYS A 35 -16.03 -11.66 14.43
CA LYS A 35 -15.26 -11.42 15.67
C LYS A 35 -13.88 -12.08 15.75
N ASP A 36 -13.46 -12.83 14.73
CA ASP A 36 -12.23 -13.63 14.81
C ASP A 36 -10.95 -12.79 14.77
N ILE A 37 -11.02 -11.57 14.22
CA ILE A 37 -9.87 -10.67 14.10
C ILE A 37 -10.26 -9.25 14.48
N GLN A 38 -9.43 -8.64 15.32
CA GLN A 38 -9.47 -7.21 15.61
C GLN A 38 -8.39 -6.49 14.81
N ILE A 39 -8.77 -5.40 14.16
CA ILE A 39 -7.87 -4.54 13.39
C ILE A 39 -7.60 -3.28 14.21
N LYS A 40 -6.34 -3.03 14.56
CA LYS A 40 -5.92 -1.86 15.36
C LYS A 40 -5.02 -0.96 14.54
N SER A 41 -5.26 0.35 14.56
CA SER A 41 -4.34 1.31 13.95
C SER A 41 -3.05 1.39 14.75
N VAL A 42 -1.91 1.45 14.05
CA VAL A 42 -0.60 1.61 14.66
C VAL A 42 -0.18 3.09 14.62
N PRO A 43 0.36 3.66 15.72
CA PRO A 43 0.94 5.00 15.73
C PRO A 43 2.17 5.12 14.81
N LYS A 44 2.36 6.27 14.17
CA LYS A 44 3.49 6.51 13.26
C LYS A 44 4.87 6.36 13.92
N SER A 45 4.96 6.60 15.22
CA SER A 45 6.19 6.40 16.01
C SER A 45 6.67 4.95 16.01
N GLU A 46 5.76 3.99 15.85
CA GLU A 46 6.05 2.55 15.89
C GLU A 46 6.33 1.96 14.50
N PHE A 47 6.14 2.73 13.42
CA PHE A 47 6.34 2.24 12.05
C PHE A 47 7.76 1.72 11.83
N GLY A 48 8.77 2.42 12.37
CA GLY A 48 10.16 1.99 12.25
C GLY A 48 10.42 0.63 12.90
N ALA A 49 9.80 0.36 14.06
CA ALA A 49 9.96 -0.92 14.76
C ALA A 49 9.33 -2.08 13.97
N ILE A 50 8.13 -1.87 13.42
CA ILE A 50 7.43 -2.90 12.61
C ILE A 50 8.15 -3.14 11.29
N MET A 51 8.55 -2.08 10.60
CA MET A 51 9.31 -2.21 9.35
C MET A 51 10.69 -2.82 9.59
N GLY A 52 11.27 -2.65 10.79
CA GLY A 52 12.52 -3.27 11.21
C GLY A 52 12.42 -4.76 11.54
N CYS A 53 11.21 -5.35 11.60
CA CYS A 53 11.04 -6.80 11.76
C CYS A 53 11.52 -7.60 10.54
N VAL A 54 11.66 -6.95 9.37
CA VAL A 54 12.18 -7.54 8.14
C VAL A 54 13.40 -6.75 7.70
N HIS A 55 14.49 -7.46 7.38
CA HIS A 55 15.67 -6.81 6.81
C HIS A 55 15.48 -6.65 5.30
N CYS A 56 15.06 -5.45 4.87
CA CYS A 56 15.01 -5.07 3.45
C CYS A 56 16.37 -4.50 3.01
N GLU A 57 16.95 -5.08 1.96
CA GLU A 57 18.15 -4.56 1.31
C GLU A 57 17.81 -3.44 0.31
N THR A 58 16.60 -3.49 -0.26
CA THR A 58 16.16 -2.54 -1.27
C THR A 58 15.26 -1.46 -0.67
N ALA A 59 15.47 -0.22 -1.13
CA ALA A 59 14.62 0.89 -0.73
C ALA A 59 13.20 0.72 -1.31
N ALA A 60 12.19 0.89 -0.45
CA ALA A 60 10.78 0.85 -0.83
C ALA A 60 10.03 2.05 -0.23
N PRO A 61 8.93 2.51 -0.85
CA PRO A 61 8.11 3.57 -0.28
C PRO A 61 7.54 3.16 1.09
N ALA A 62 7.57 4.08 2.04
CA ALA A 62 6.96 3.87 3.35
C ALA A 62 5.42 3.87 3.24
N PRO A 63 4.73 3.01 4.01
CA PRO A 63 3.27 2.99 4.04
C PRO A 63 2.71 4.27 4.66
N ASN A 64 1.50 4.65 4.24
CA ASN A 64 0.80 5.80 4.82
C ASN A 64 0.19 5.45 6.19
N LEU A 65 -0.31 4.22 6.31
CA LEU A 65 -0.92 3.68 7.52
C LEU A 65 -0.44 2.23 7.73
N ILE A 66 -0.34 1.82 8.99
CA ILE A 66 -0.13 0.43 9.38
C ILE A 66 -1.27 0.04 10.30
N PHE A 67 -1.86 -1.13 10.05
CA PHE A 67 -2.83 -1.75 10.94
C PHE A 67 -2.27 -3.06 11.47
N GLN A 68 -2.39 -3.30 12.77
CA GLN A 68 -2.08 -4.57 13.42
C GLN A 68 -3.32 -5.45 13.45
N LEU A 69 -3.14 -6.72 13.10
CA LEU A 69 -4.15 -7.75 13.22
C LEU A 69 -3.95 -8.53 14.52
N VAL A 70 -4.99 -8.56 15.34
CA VAL A 70 -5.01 -9.28 16.60
C VAL A 70 -6.09 -10.37 16.50
N GLY A 71 -5.66 -11.62 16.42
CA GLY A 71 -6.58 -12.76 16.39
C GLY A 71 -7.26 -12.98 17.74
N ASN A 72 -8.47 -13.52 17.70
CA ASN A 72 -9.19 -13.95 18.88
C ASN A 72 -8.41 -15.09 19.58
N PRO A 73 -7.96 -14.93 20.85
CA PRO A 73 -7.20 -15.95 21.56
C PRO A 73 -7.86 -17.33 21.65
N CYS A 74 -9.20 -17.36 21.62
CA CYS A 74 -10.02 -18.57 21.67
C CYS A 74 -10.52 -19.01 20.28
N GLY A 75 -10.12 -18.31 19.21
CA GLY A 75 -10.47 -18.65 17.84
C GLY A 75 -9.71 -19.89 17.36
N THR A 76 -10.35 -20.69 16.51
CA THR A 76 -9.77 -21.92 15.94
C THR A 76 -8.46 -21.64 15.19
N ASN A 77 -8.41 -20.57 14.39
CA ASN A 77 -7.21 -20.16 13.64
C ASN A 77 -6.05 -19.77 14.56
N GLU A 78 -6.34 -19.08 15.68
CA GLU A 78 -5.31 -18.67 16.64
C GLU A 78 -4.73 -19.88 17.39
N MET A 79 -5.60 -20.81 17.81
CA MET A 79 -5.16 -22.05 18.46
C MET A 79 -4.32 -22.91 17.52
N ARG A 80 -4.75 -23.08 16.27
CA ARG A 80 -4.01 -23.83 15.25
C ARG A 80 -2.64 -23.20 14.98
N TRP A 81 -2.58 -21.87 14.85
CA TRP A 81 -1.31 -21.16 14.72
C TRP A 81 -0.39 -21.40 15.91
N LYS A 82 -0.90 -21.29 17.15
CA LYS A 82 -0.11 -21.53 18.37
C LYS A 82 0.43 -22.95 18.45
N GLU A 83 -0.34 -23.94 18.01
CA GLU A 83 0.09 -25.34 17.98
C GLU A 83 1.22 -25.56 16.97
N VAL A 84 1.05 -25.07 15.73
CA VAL A 84 2.02 -25.26 14.65
C VAL A 84 3.32 -24.47 14.88
N SER A 85 3.22 -23.25 15.42
CA SER A 85 4.39 -22.42 15.73
C SER A 85 5.13 -22.85 17.00
N ARG A 86 4.54 -23.71 17.84
CA ARG A 86 5.13 -24.12 19.12
C ARG A 86 6.46 -24.82 18.89
N GLY A 87 7.52 -24.31 19.52
CA GLY A 87 8.86 -24.87 19.45
C GLY A 87 9.62 -24.56 18.15
N HIS A 88 9.03 -23.78 17.24
CA HIS A 88 9.67 -23.35 16.00
C HIS A 88 10.05 -21.87 16.08
N LYS A 89 11.10 -21.49 15.34
CA LYS A 89 11.40 -20.08 15.10
C LYS A 89 10.41 -19.52 14.10
N THR A 90 10.16 -18.21 14.17
CA THR A 90 9.37 -17.50 13.16
C THR A 90 10.19 -16.38 12.52
N LEU A 91 9.82 -16.02 11.30
CA LEU A 91 10.37 -14.88 10.57
C LEU A 91 9.24 -14.04 9.99
N TYR A 92 9.55 -12.80 9.61
CA TYR A 92 8.60 -11.92 8.95
C TYR A 92 8.90 -11.81 7.46
N ALA A 93 7.84 -11.77 6.65
CA ALA A 93 7.92 -11.61 5.20
C ALA A 93 6.67 -10.88 4.66
N PHE A 94 6.83 -10.18 3.54
CA PHE A 94 5.75 -9.44 2.87
C PHE A 94 4.99 -10.33 1.88
N HIS A 95 3.68 -10.09 1.78
CA HIS A 95 2.79 -10.65 0.78
C HIS A 95 2.07 -9.53 0.05
N GLY A 96 2.24 -9.47 -1.26
CA GLY A 96 1.48 -8.56 -2.11
C GLY A 96 0.22 -9.20 -2.68
N SER A 97 -0.90 -8.47 -2.64
CA SER A 97 -2.16 -8.93 -3.23
C SER A 97 -3.02 -7.75 -3.69
N ARG A 98 -3.99 -8.02 -4.58
CA ARG A 98 -4.98 -7.01 -4.94
C ARG A 98 -5.88 -6.68 -3.74
N LEU A 99 -6.30 -5.41 -3.65
CA LEU A 99 -7.08 -4.91 -2.53
C LEU A 99 -8.36 -5.73 -2.24
N ASP A 100 -9.04 -6.19 -3.28
CA ASP A 100 -10.29 -6.97 -3.19
C ASP A 100 -10.10 -8.36 -2.56
N ASN A 101 -8.88 -8.89 -2.54
CA ASN A 101 -8.57 -10.15 -1.89
C ASN A 101 -8.48 -10.02 -0.36
N PHE A 102 -8.21 -8.83 0.18
CA PHE A 102 -7.88 -8.66 1.60
C PHE A 102 -9.03 -8.97 2.54
N HIS A 103 -10.29 -8.81 2.13
CA HIS A 103 -11.42 -9.25 2.95
C HIS A 103 -11.35 -10.78 3.20
N SER A 104 -11.11 -11.57 2.15
CA SER A 104 -10.94 -13.02 2.28
C SER A 104 -9.67 -13.38 3.07
N ILE A 105 -8.54 -12.72 2.77
CA ILE A 105 -7.26 -12.96 3.47
C ILE A 105 -7.40 -12.71 4.98
N LEU A 106 -8.17 -11.69 5.37
CA LEU A 106 -8.44 -11.43 6.78
C LEU A 106 -9.20 -12.59 7.41
N HIS A 107 -10.37 -12.95 6.89
CA HIS A 107 -11.24 -13.92 7.57
C HIS A 107 -10.80 -15.39 7.42
N TYR A 108 -10.11 -15.72 6.32
CA TYR A 108 -9.72 -17.10 6.00
C TYR A 108 -8.20 -17.32 5.95
N GLY A 109 -7.38 -16.29 6.18
CA GLY A 109 -5.93 -16.38 6.04
C GLY A 109 -5.47 -16.46 4.59
N LEU A 110 -4.16 -16.61 4.39
CA LEU A 110 -3.58 -16.80 3.07
C LEU A 110 -3.77 -18.24 2.61
N GLN A 111 -4.50 -18.40 1.51
CA GLN A 111 -4.90 -19.70 1.00
C GLN A 111 -4.08 -20.06 -0.24
N LYS A 112 -3.32 -21.16 -0.17
CA LYS A 112 -2.36 -21.54 -1.22
C LYS A 112 -2.96 -21.66 -2.62
N HIS A 113 -4.21 -22.09 -2.72
CA HIS A 113 -4.92 -22.36 -3.98
C HIS A 113 -5.40 -21.08 -4.70
N PHE A 114 -5.26 -19.91 -4.07
CA PHE A 114 -5.51 -18.62 -4.74
C PHE A 114 -4.26 -18.02 -5.39
N SER A 115 -3.08 -18.63 -5.23
CA SER A 115 -1.86 -18.24 -5.92
C SER A 115 -1.89 -18.72 -7.37
N LYS A 116 -2.28 -17.83 -8.29
CA LYS A 116 -2.47 -18.17 -9.71
C LYS A 116 -1.17 -18.41 -10.49
N ASN A 117 -0.05 -17.87 -10.03
CA ASN A 117 1.25 -17.95 -10.72
C ASN A 117 2.24 -18.73 -9.85
N SER A 118 2.56 -19.96 -10.26
CA SER A 118 3.34 -20.91 -9.47
C SER A 118 4.65 -21.29 -10.16
N LEU A 119 5.45 -20.31 -10.59
CA LEU A 119 6.71 -20.58 -11.30
C LEU A 119 7.64 -21.46 -10.45
N PHE A 120 7.70 -21.20 -9.14
CA PHE A 120 8.55 -21.93 -8.19
C PHE A 120 7.77 -22.98 -7.38
N GLY A 121 6.66 -23.46 -7.92
CA GLY A 121 5.77 -24.45 -7.31
C GLY A 121 4.51 -23.85 -6.68
N HIS A 122 3.53 -24.69 -6.39
CA HIS A 122 2.24 -24.27 -5.89
C HIS A 122 2.32 -23.91 -4.40
N GLY A 123 2.16 -22.63 -4.07
CA GLY A 123 2.17 -22.20 -2.67
C GLY A 123 1.84 -20.72 -2.50
N ILE A 124 1.96 -20.24 -1.27
CA ILE A 124 1.81 -18.83 -0.93
C ILE A 124 3.17 -18.18 -1.09
N TYR A 125 3.23 -17.16 -1.96
CA TYR A 125 4.45 -16.45 -2.26
C TYR A 125 4.62 -15.26 -1.32
N LEU A 126 5.78 -15.19 -0.68
CA LEU A 126 6.19 -14.11 0.21
C LEU A 126 7.58 -13.63 -0.18
N SER A 127 7.99 -12.45 0.30
CA SER A 127 9.34 -11.95 0.11
C SER A 127 9.86 -11.21 1.33
N SER A 128 11.17 -11.29 1.60
CA SER A 128 11.82 -10.43 2.58
C SER A 128 11.99 -8.99 2.07
N GLU A 129 11.72 -8.72 0.80
CA GLU A 129 11.80 -7.39 0.20
C GLU A 129 10.40 -6.80 -0.03
N LEU A 130 10.14 -5.64 0.58
CA LEU A 130 8.89 -4.92 0.35
C LEU A 130 8.74 -4.48 -1.12
N SER A 131 9.85 -4.09 -1.75
CA SER A 131 9.90 -3.66 -3.16
C SER A 131 9.42 -4.75 -4.13
N VAL A 132 9.62 -6.03 -3.78
CA VAL A 132 9.17 -7.20 -4.54
C VAL A 132 7.67 -7.41 -4.40
N SER A 133 7.10 -7.14 -3.22
CA SER A 133 5.67 -7.37 -2.94
C SER A 133 4.76 -6.23 -3.45
N LEU A 134 5.29 -5.01 -3.56
CA LEU A 134 4.53 -3.84 -3.99
C LEU A 134 3.91 -3.97 -5.41
N PRO A 135 4.63 -4.46 -6.45
CA PRO A 135 4.05 -4.68 -7.77
C PRO A 135 2.83 -5.61 -7.80
N TYR A 136 2.76 -6.58 -6.87
CA TYR A 136 1.62 -7.48 -6.72
C TYR A 136 0.44 -6.85 -5.96
N SER A 137 0.62 -5.61 -5.49
CA SER A 137 -0.35 -4.85 -4.71
C SER A 137 -0.75 -3.57 -5.44
N PRO A 138 -1.43 -3.66 -6.60
CA PRO A 138 -1.85 -2.48 -7.35
C PRO A 138 -2.85 -1.63 -6.55
N MET A 139 -2.94 -0.35 -6.90
CA MET A 139 -4.02 0.53 -6.40
C MET A 139 -5.39 -0.08 -6.76
N GLY A 140 -6.23 -0.26 -5.76
CA GLY A 140 -7.62 -0.65 -5.90
C GLY A 140 -8.57 0.43 -5.37
N TYR A 141 -9.84 0.32 -5.74
CA TYR A 141 -10.89 1.17 -5.20
C TYR A 141 -11.49 0.53 -3.95
N GLY A 142 -11.39 1.24 -2.83
CA GLY A 142 -12.08 0.87 -1.61
C GLY A 142 -13.44 1.55 -1.50
N TRP A 143 -13.85 1.81 -0.26
CA TRP A 143 -15.05 2.57 0.01
C TRP A 143 -14.86 4.06 -0.26
N ARG A 144 -15.73 4.66 -1.09
CA ARG A 144 -15.66 6.07 -1.52
C ARG A 144 -15.56 7.07 -0.36
N TRP A 145 -16.19 6.78 0.78
CA TRP A 145 -16.26 7.65 1.94
C TRP A 145 -15.32 7.22 3.08
N SER A 146 -14.35 6.35 2.77
CA SER A 146 -13.33 5.92 3.72
C SER A 146 -12.42 7.06 4.14
N THR A 147 -12.16 7.16 5.45
CA THR A 147 -11.18 8.09 6.01
C THR A 147 -9.74 7.71 5.67
N VAL A 148 -9.51 6.44 5.30
CA VAL A 148 -8.22 5.94 4.79
C VAL A 148 -7.96 6.39 3.35
N GLY A 149 -9.00 6.76 2.61
CA GLY A 149 -8.92 7.16 1.20
C GLY A 149 -9.73 6.24 0.28
N ARG A 150 -10.12 6.79 -0.87
CA ARG A 150 -10.91 6.09 -1.90
C ARG A 150 -10.09 5.07 -2.69
N GLU A 151 -8.84 5.40 -2.98
CA GLU A 151 -7.90 4.56 -3.72
C GLU A 151 -6.75 4.17 -2.80
N MET A 152 -6.53 2.87 -2.65
CA MET A 152 -5.47 2.33 -1.80
C MET A 152 -4.89 1.03 -2.35
N SER A 153 -3.64 0.75 -1.98
CA SER A 153 -2.98 -0.54 -2.07
C SER A 153 -2.73 -1.05 -0.66
N CYS A 154 -2.64 -2.36 -0.53
CA CYS A 154 -2.40 -3.03 0.73
C CYS A 154 -1.36 -4.14 0.52
N VAL A 155 -0.35 -4.17 1.38
CA VAL A 155 0.63 -5.26 1.47
C VAL A 155 0.45 -5.90 2.85
N ALA A 156 0.39 -7.22 2.91
CA ALA A 156 0.39 -7.95 4.18
C ALA A 156 1.83 -8.15 4.66
N LEU A 157 2.07 -7.88 5.94
CA LEU A 157 3.27 -8.31 6.65
C LEU A 157 2.90 -9.55 7.47
N CYS A 158 3.49 -10.67 7.08
CA CYS A 158 3.17 -11.99 7.58
C CYS A 158 4.28 -12.49 8.50
N GLU A 159 3.89 -13.22 9.53
CA GLU A 159 4.78 -14.08 10.29
C GLU A 159 4.71 -15.49 9.71
N VAL A 160 5.87 -16.13 9.55
CA VAL A 160 6.04 -17.43 8.91
C VAL A 160 6.80 -18.35 9.86
N VAL A 161 6.30 -19.57 10.04
CA VAL A 161 6.97 -20.60 10.85
C VAL A 161 8.13 -21.21 10.07
N ASP A 162 9.29 -21.33 10.69
CA ASP A 162 10.42 -22.07 10.12
C ASP A 162 10.11 -23.58 10.13
N HIS A 163 9.67 -24.09 8.97
CA HIS A 163 9.21 -25.46 8.80
C HIS A 163 9.65 -26.01 7.43
N PRO A 164 9.85 -27.33 7.25
CA PRO A 164 10.26 -27.92 5.97
C PRO A 164 9.35 -27.63 4.78
N ASP A 165 8.08 -27.33 5.02
CA ASP A 165 7.08 -26.94 4.00
C ASP A 165 7.17 -25.46 3.59
N VAL A 166 8.14 -24.71 4.14
CA VAL A 166 8.50 -23.37 3.70
C VAL A 166 9.78 -23.47 2.89
N LYS A 167 9.66 -23.18 1.59
CA LYS A 167 10.75 -23.24 0.63
C LYS A 167 11.38 -21.87 0.45
N TYR A 168 12.69 -21.80 0.57
CA TYR A 168 13.50 -20.60 0.33
C TYR A 168 14.95 -21.03 0.08
N GLN A 169 15.71 -20.16 -0.58
CA GLN A 169 17.14 -20.37 -0.77
C GLN A 169 17.92 -19.73 0.37
N ASP A 170 18.76 -20.52 1.04
CA ASP A 170 19.75 -20.05 1.99
C ASP A 170 21.05 -20.82 1.79
N LYS A 171 22.18 -20.13 1.96
CA LYS A 171 23.53 -20.61 1.64
C LYS A 171 23.92 -21.87 2.42
N GLU A 172 23.28 -22.12 3.56
CA GLU A 172 23.51 -23.27 4.44
C GLU A 172 22.37 -24.30 4.41
N SER A 173 21.27 -24.01 3.71
CA SER A 173 20.08 -24.85 3.74
C SER A 173 20.19 -26.08 2.84
N ALA A 174 19.60 -27.20 3.29
CA ALA A 174 19.52 -28.41 2.48
C ALA A 174 18.74 -28.15 1.18
N ARG A 175 19.14 -28.81 0.08
CA ARG A 175 18.52 -28.69 -1.25
C ARG A 175 17.00 -28.98 -1.29
N SER A 176 16.48 -29.69 -0.28
CA SER A 176 15.05 -29.93 -0.10
C SER A 176 14.25 -28.70 0.37
N ARG A 177 14.94 -27.67 0.88
CA ARG A 177 14.35 -26.38 1.27
C ARG A 177 14.39 -25.35 0.15
N SER A 178 15.32 -25.46 -0.81
CA SER A 178 15.43 -24.50 -1.92
C SER A 178 14.43 -24.75 -3.06
N MET A 179 13.75 -25.90 -3.11
CA MET A 179 12.91 -26.27 -4.24
C MET A 179 11.59 -26.92 -3.82
N ALA A 180 10.48 -26.47 -4.40
CA ALA A 180 9.19 -27.16 -4.33
C ALA A 180 9.15 -28.33 -5.32
N MET A 181 8.41 -29.39 -4.99
CA MET A 181 8.38 -30.62 -5.81
C MET A 181 7.81 -30.40 -7.21
N ASP A 182 6.90 -29.44 -7.36
CA ASP A 182 6.20 -29.07 -8.58
C ASP A 182 6.76 -27.78 -9.22
N SER A 183 7.98 -27.38 -8.84
CA SER A 183 8.61 -26.18 -9.37
C SER A 183 9.00 -26.35 -10.84
N MET A 184 8.53 -25.44 -11.70
CA MET A 184 8.92 -25.38 -13.12
C MET A 184 10.09 -24.44 -13.37
N GLY A 185 10.32 -23.48 -12.46
CA GLY A 185 11.38 -22.46 -12.51
C GLY A 185 12.66 -22.85 -11.77
N GLY A 186 12.73 -24.06 -11.22
CA GLY A 186 13.88 -24.54 -10.44
C GLY A 186 13.82 -24.09 -8.98
N GLU A 187 14.95 -23.64 -8.44
CA GLU A 187 15.03 -23.21 -7.05
C GLU A 187 14.28 -21.89 -6.82
N VAL A 188 13.71 -21.71 -5.63
CA VAL A 188 13.11 -20.45 -5.19
C VAL A 188 14.22 -19.40 -5.14
N PRO A 189 14.06 -18.22 -5.77
CA PRO A 189 15.10 -17.20 -5.77
C PRO A 189 15.40 -16.68 -4.37
N ASP A 190 16.60 -16.11 -4.19
CA ASP A 190 16.95 -15.38 -2.96
C ASP A 190 15.90 -14.30 -2.66
N LYS A 191 15.62 -14.09 -1.36
CA LYS A 191 14.58 -13.18 -0.83
C LYS A 191 13.14 -13.59 -1.10
N TYR A 192 12.86 -14.75 -1.69
CA TYR A 192 11.51 -15.30 -1.84
C TYR A 192 11.28 -16.48 -0.90
N TYR A 193 10.02 -16.61 -0.48
CA TYR A 193 9.54 -17.78 0.25
C TYR A 193 8.30 -18.34 -0.43
N VAL A 194 8.23 -19.67 -0.55
CA VAL A 194 7.04 -20.39 -1.01
C VAL A 194 6.55 -21.28 0.11
N VAL A 195 5.39 -20.92 0.69
CA VAL A 195 4.77 -21.66 1.79
C VAL A 195 3.76 -22.64 1.23
N LEU A 196 3.97 -23.94 1.44
CA LEU A 196 3.14 -25.02 0.89
C LEU A 196 1.92 -25.37 1.77
N ASN A 197 1.96 -24.97 3.05
CA ASN A 197 0.87 -25.15 4.00
C ASN A 197 0.41 -23.79 4.55
N SER A 198 -0.86 -23.45 4.34
CA SER A 198 -1.49 -22.21 4.79
C SER A 198 -1.41 -21.98 6.31
N ASP A 199 -1.28 -23.03 7.12
CA ASP A 199 -1.18 -22.91 8.58
C ASP A 199 0.16 -22.35 9.06
N LEU A 200 1.18 -22.36 8.19
CA LEU A 200 2.53 -21.90 8.50
C LEU A 200 2.72 -20.40 8.27
N VAL A 201 1.69 -19.70 7.81
CA VAL A 201 1.74 -18.26 7.59
C VAL A 201 0.55 -17.56 8.26
N LYS A 202 0.82 -16.44 8.91
CA LYS A 202 -0.20 -15.61 9.53
C LYS A 202 0.03 -14.15 9.25
N VAL A 203 -1.00 -13.45 8.81
CA VAL A 203 -0.93 -12.00 8.61
C VAL A 203 -0.94 -11.31 9.97
N ARG A 204 0.08 -10.50 10.25
CA ARG A 204 0.21 -9.75 11.52
C ARG A 204 -0.05 -8.28 11.34
N TYR A 205 0.30 -7.71 10.19
CA TYR A 205 0.07 -6.31 9.88
C TYR A 205 -0.39 -6.10 8.44
N LEU A 206 -1.13 -5.02 8.22
CA LEU A 206 -1.48 -4.49 6.91
C LEU A 206 -0.75 -3.16 6.71
N LEU A 207 0.02 -3.07 5.65
CA LEU A 207 0.70 -1.85 5.19
C LEU A 207 -0.17 -1.22 4.12
N VAL A 208 -0.77 -0.08 4.42
CA VAL A 208 -1.71 0.58 3.52
C VAL A 208 -1.07 1.81 2.89
N TYR A 209 -1.11 1.83 1.56
CA TYR A 209 -0.66 2.92 0.71
C TYR A 209 -1.90 3.57 0.13
N ASN A 210 -2.14 4.82 0.47
CA ASN A 210 -3.22 5.59 -0.12
C ASN A 210 -2.63 6.62 -1.07
N ARG A 211 -3.36 6.89 -2.16
CA ARG A 211 -3.18 8.16 -2.82
C ARG A 211 -3.83 9.20 -1.95
N ASN A 212 -3.02 9.86 -1.12
CA ASN A 212 -3.38 11.19 -0.69
C ASN A 212 -3.59 11.99 -1.98
N LEU A 213 -4.85 12.24 -2.38
CA LEU A 213 -5.12 13.53 -3.01
C LEU A 213 -4.53 14.53 -2.02
N PRO A 214 -3.60 15.41 -2.44
CA PRO A 214 -3.04 16.37 -1.53
C PRO A 214 -4.20 17.16 -0.92
N GLN A 215 -4.61 16.76 0.29
CA GLN A 215 -5.30 17.62 1.23
C GLN A 215 -4.40 18.84 1.31
N ALA A 216 -4.98 19.99 0.96
CA ALA A 216 -4.31 21.26 0.95
C ALA A 216 -3.51 21.42 2.26
N ARG A 217 -2.20 21.13 2.20
CA ARG A 217 -1.26 21.61 3.18
C ARG A 217 -1.25 23.12 2.94
N SER A 218 -1.94 23.85 3.81
CA SER A 218 -1.68 25.27 3.94
C SER A 218 -0.25 25.40 4.42
N GLU A 219 0.67 25.68 3.51
CA GLU A 219 1.99 26.23 3.83
C GLU A 219 2.58 26.86 2.57
N GLY A 220 2.49 28.19 2.55
CA GLY A 220 3.51 29.14 2.09
C GLY A 220 4.27 28.88 0.80
N SER A 221 4.00 29.73 -0.19
CA SER A 221 4.97 30.24 -1.18
C SER A 221 5.82 29.20 -1.93
N GLY A 222 5.25 28.61 -2.99
CA GLY A 222 6.05 27.82 -3.94
C GLY A 222 5.29 27.28 -5.15
N SER A 223 4.09 27.79 -5.44
CA SER A 223 3.15 27.19 -6.41
C SER A 223 3.67 27.18 -7.85
N TRP A 224 4.40 28.21 -8.29
CA TRP A 224 4.80 28.35 -9.69
C TRP A 224 5.96 27.42 -10.09
N LEU A 225 7.00 27.29 -9.27
CA LEU A 225 8.15 26.42 -9.51
C LEU A 225 7.73 24.94 -9.60
N ARG A 226 6.78 24.54 -8.75
CA ARG A 226 6.27 23.17 -8.72
C ARG A 226 5.31 22.87 -9.89
N TRP A 227 4.51 23.87 -10.30
CA TRP A 227 3.68 23.80 -11.51
C TRP A 227 4.55 23.68 -12.77
N MET A 228 5.63 24.47 -12.83
CA MET A 228 6.61 24.47 -13.92
C MET A 228 7.33 23.11 -14.03
N GLY A 229 7.70 22.51 -12.91
CA GLY A 229 8.28 21.16 -12.88
C GLY A 229 7.32 20.05 -13.33
N ARG A 230 6.01 20.25 -13.16
CA ARG A 230 4.96 19.30 -13.58
C ARG A 230 4.59 19.44 -15.06
N HIS A 231 4.69 20.64 -15.62
CA HIS A 231 4.33 20.95 -17.00
C HIS A 231 5.56 21.34 -17.85
N LYS A 232 6.62 20.52 -17.79
CA LYS A 232 7.91 20.79 -18.46
C LYS A 232 7.76 21.23 -19.92
N LEU A 233 6.93 20.52 -20.70
CA LEU A 233 6.71 20.81 -22.12
C LEU A 233 6.04 22.19 -22.35
N LEU A 234 4.99 22.50 -21.58
CA LEU A 234 4.27 23.77 -21.70
C LEU A 234 5.17 24.95 -21.29
N THR A 235 6.00 24.76 -20.26
CA THR A 235 7.01 25.74 -19.86
C THR A 235 8.02 25.99 -20.97
N PHE A 236 8.59 24.95 -21.57
CA PHE A 236 9.53 25.11 -22.69
C PHE A 236 8.87 25.85 -23.87
N MET A 237 7.61 25.55 -24.19
CA MET A 237 6.87 26.23 -25.26
C MET A 237 6.64 27.71 -24.95
N LEU A 238 6.24 28.06 -23.72
CA LEU A 238 6.06 29.45 -23.31
C LEU A 238 7.38 30.23 -23.32
N CYS A 239 8.46 29.66 -22.80
CA CYS A 239 9.79 30.26 -22.85
C CYS A 239 10.25 30.49 -24.30
N TYR A 240 9.97 29.54 -25.19
CA TYR A 240 10.29 29.65 -26.61
C TYR A 240 9.50 30.77 -27.31
N VAL A 241 8.21 30.91 -27.03
CA VAL A 241 7.38 32.01 -27.55
C VAL A 241 7.90 33.36 -27.06
N VAL A 242 8.26 33.49 -25.78
CA VAL A 242 8.84 34.72 -25.24
C VAL A 242 10.16 35.06 -25.96
N LEU A 243 11.02 34.07 -26.19
CA LEU A 243 12.28 34.26 -26.92
C LEU A 243 12.03 34.74 -28.36
N LEU A 244 11.09 34.14 -29.08
CA LEU A 244 10.71 34.57 -30.43
C LEU A 244 10.17 36.00 -30.46
N VAL A 245 9.35 36.38 -29.48
CA VAL A 245 8.84 37.74 -29.35
C VAL A 245 9.98 38.72 -29.03
N SER A 246 10.91 38.36 -28.15
CA SER A 246 12.07 39.20 -27.84
C SER A 246 12.98 39.42 -29.06
N VAL A 247 13.27 38.37 -29.82
CA VAL A 247 14.05 38.47 -31.06
C VAL A 247 13.31 39.33 -32.09
N GLY A 248 12.01 39.07 -32.30
CA GLY A 248 11.17 39.82 -33.22
C GLY A 248 11.08 41.30 -32.88
N LEU A 249 10.91 41.64 -31.60
CA LEU A 249 10.92 43.03 -31.13
C LEU A 249 12.30 43.66 -31.34
N SER A 250 13.40 42.97 -31.04
CA SER A 250 14.75 43.51 -31.26
C SER A 250 15.07 43.82 -32.72
N SER A 251 14.49 43.05 -33.65
CA SER A 251 14.66 43.23 -35.10
C SER A 251 13.74 44.29 -35.70
N SER A 252 12.75 44.79 -34.95
CA SER A 252 11.78 45.75 -35.46
C SER A 252 12.22 47.19 -35.20
N GLN A 253 12.30 48.00 -36.26
CA GLN A 253 12.66 49.42 -36.18
C GLN A 253 11.68 50.24 -35.29
N LEU A 254 10.42 49.79 -35.19
CA LEU A 254 9.39 50.41 -34.35
C LEU A 254 9.62 50.17 -32.84
N ALA A 255 10.09 48.99 -32.44
CA ALA A 255 10.39 48.74 -31.02
C ALA A 255 11.62 49.52 -30.56
N GLN A 256 12.62 49.71 -31.42
CA GLN A 256 13.76 50.59 -31.12
C GLN A 256 13.33 52.04 -30.92
N GLN A 257 12.40 52.55 -31.75
CA GLN A 257 11.82 53.88 -31.59
C GLN A 257 11.01 54.01 -30.29
N PHE A 258 10.22 52.99 -29.95
CA PHE A 258 9.45 52.97 -28.70
C PHE A 258 10.35 52.88 -27.46
N TYR A 259 11.41 52.08 -27.50
CA TYR A 259 12.41 51.99 -26.43
C TYR A 259 13.12 53.34 -26.21
N HIS A 260 13.51 54.02 -27.30
CA HIS A 260 14.07 55.37 -27.23
C HIS A 260 13.08 56.40 -26.63
N LEU A 261 11.79 56.30 -26.96
CA LEU A 261 10.75 57.18 -26.44
C LEU A 261 10.47 56.95 -24.95
N VAL A 262 10.52 55.69 -24.50
CA VAL A 262 10.38 55.34 -23.08
C VAL A 262 11.61 55.78 -22.28
N LEU A 263 12.83 55.56 -22.80
CA LEU A 263 14.07 56.03 -22.18
C LEU A 263 14.09 57.55 -22.01
N LYS A 264 13.61 58.30 -23.01
CA LYS A 264 13.55 59.77 -22.96
C LYS A 264 12.52 60.30 -21.94
N ARG A 265 11.55 59.48 -21.54
CA ARG A 265 10.47 59.86 -20.61
C ARG A 265 10.79 59.47 -19.16
N THR A 266 11.68 58.52 -18.95
CA THR A 266 12.24 58.15 -17.64
C THR A 266 13.72 58.54 -17.63
N GLY A 267 14.02 59.81 -17.32
CA GLY A 267 15.36 60.37 -17.41
C GLY A 267 16.44 59.57 -16.68
N LEU A 268 17.17 58.76 -17.46
CA LEU A 268 18.50 58.21 -17.26
C LEU A 268 19.19 58.19 -18.63
#